data_AF-A0A183LXT5-F1
#
_entry.id   AF-A0A183LXT5-F1
#
_cell.length_a   1.000
_cell.length_b   1.000
_cell.length_c   1.000
_cell.angle_alpha   90.00
_cell.angle_beta   90.00
_cell.angle_gamma   90.00
#
_symmetry.space_group_name_H-M   'P 1'
#
loop_
_entity.id
_entity.type
_entity.pdbx_description
1 polymer ?
#
loop_
_entity_poly.entity_id
_entity_poly.type
_entity_poly.pdbx_seq_one_letter_code
_entity_poly.pdbx_strand_id
1 'polypeptide(L)'
;MANDRARGFEGDTINTILLSLQNSIGLWEDMINKTSKLSASLKTVIQCIGGFLEAFQKIADCAYGSNCGLKDLGSSMTRFCLRERGLESRLRTFNSQLTECLTAPLVDRLEEWKRSVAQLDRENGKEWRRAKSELQRATCELEKLSKRSRRKVSKDVYPLFNRISHIIS
;
A
#
# COMPACT_ATOMS: atom_id res chain seq x y z
N MET A 1 -29.55 -19.90 -8.59
CA MET A 1 -29.86 -18.61 -7.94
C MET A 1 -29.05 -18.31 -6.69
N ALA A 2 -28.91 -19.23 -5.71
CA ALA A 2 -28.06 -18.98 -4.52
C ALA A 2 -26.54 -19.00 -4.85
N ASN A 3 -26.11 -19.92 -5.73
CA ASN A 3 -24.72 -20.08 -6.14
C ASN A 3 -24.20 -18.91 -7.02
N ASP A 4 -25.05 -18.32 -7.86
CA ASP A 4 -24.68 -17.13 -8.65
C ASP A 4 -24.57 -15.86 -7.79
N ARG A 5 -25.38 -15.75 -6.72
CA ARG A 5 -25.29 -14.63 -5.77
C ARG A 5 -24.03 -14.71 -4.90
N ALA A 6 -23.66 -15.90 -4.44
CA ALA A 6 -22.43 -16.10 -3.67
C ALA A 6 -21.16 -15.80 -4.52
N ARG A 7 -21.15 -16.18 -5.79
CA ARG A 7 -20.03 -15.91 -6.72
C ARG A 7 -19.90 -14.44 -7.13
N GLY A 8 -21.03 -13.74 -7.29
CA GLY A 8 -21.02 -12.29 -7.49
C GLY A 8 -20.46 -11.56 -6.25
N PHE A 9 -20.83 -12.03 -5.07
CA PHE A 9 -20.35 -11.50 -3.79
C PHE A 9 -18.85 -11.72 -3.57
N GLU A 10 -18.31 -12.90 -3.90
CA GLU A 10 -16.86 -13.18 -3.81
C GLU A 10 -16.04 -12.31 -4.78
N GLY A 11 -16.50 -12.15 -6.03
CA GLY A 11 -15.85 -11.27 -7.02
C GLY A 11 -15.86 -9.80 -6.58
N ASP A 12 -16.97 -9.32 -6.04
CA ASP A 12 -17.08 -7.97 -5.48
C ASP A 12 -16.21 -7.78 -4.24
N THR A 13 -16.02 -8.84 -3.44
CA THR A 13 -15.15 -8.81 -2.26
C THR A 13 -13.67 -8.68 -2.66
N ILE A 14 -13.21 -9.45 -3.64
CA ILE A 14 -11.81 -9.39 -4.13
C ILE A 14 -11.51 -8.04 -4.77
N ASN A 15 -12.42 -7.52 -5.59
CA ASN A 15 -12.25 -6.20 -6.20
C ASN A 15 -12.21 -5.08 -5.14
N THR A 16 -13.03 -5.19 -4.10
CA THR A 16 -13.01 -4.26 -2.96
C THR A 16 -11.66 -4.29 -2.22
N ILE A 17 -11.11 -5.49 -2.00
CA ILE A 17 -9.79 -5.67 -1.38
C ILE A 17 -8.69 -5.08 -2.27
N LEU A 18 -8.70 -5.36 -3.58
CA LEU A 18 -7.72 -4.81 -4.53
C LEU A 18 -7.75 -3.27 -4.55
N LEU A 19 -8.94 -2.66 -4.56
CA LEU A 19 -9.10 -1.22 -4.47
C LEU A 19 -8.57 -0.67 -3.14
N SER A 20 -8.83 -1.36 -2.02
CA SER A 20 -8.28 -0.99 -0.72
C SER A 20 -6.74 -1.02 -0.71
N LEU A 21 -6.14 -2.07 -1.29
CA LEU A 21 -4.69 -2.20 -1.42
C LEU A 21 -4.11 -1.08 -2.30
N GLN A 22 -4.76 -0.77 -3.43
CA GLN A 22 -4.34 0.33 -4.30
C GLN A 22 -4.42 1.69 -3.59
N ASN A 23 -5.49 1.95 -2.84
CA ASN A 23 -5.62 3.18 -2.05
C ASN A 23 -4.54 3.29 -0.97
N SER A 24 -4.14 2.17 -0.37
CA SER A 24 -3.09 2.17 0.65
C SER A 24 -1.73 2.61 0.10
N ILE A 25 -1.41 2.32 -1.17
CA ILE A 25 -0.16 2.74 -1.82
C ILE A 25 -0.01 4.27 -1.76
N GLY A 26 -1.07 5.01 -2.06
CA GLY A 26 -1.03 6.48 -2.02
C GLY A 26 -0.76 7.04 -0.62
N LEU A 27 -1.23 6.38 0.44
CA LEU A 27 -0.95 6.77 1.83
C LEU A 27 0.53 6.57 2.17
N TRP A 28 1.13 5.48 1.71
CA TRP A 28 2.56 5.22 1.90
C TRP A 28 3.44 6.20 1.11
N GLU A 29 3.06 6.54 -0.12
CA GLU A 29 3.74 7.57 -0.92
C GLU A 29 3.70 8.94 -0.21
N ASP A 30 2.54 9.32 0.33
CA ASP A 30 2.41 10.56 1.09
C ASP A 30 3.29 10.58 2.35
N MET A 31 3.36 9.47 3.09
CA MET A 31 4.24 9.34 4.25
C MET A 31 5.72 9.46 3.87
N ILE A 32 6.16 8.81 2.79
CA ILE A 32 7.54 8.92 2.27
C ILE A 32 7.85 10.36 1.88
N ASN A 33 6.93 11.03 1.19
CA ASN A 33 7.07 12.43 0.78
C ASN A 33 7.17 13.37 1.99
N LYS A 34 6.31 13.20 2.99
CA LYS A 34 6.33 13.99 4.23
C LYS A 34 7.61 13.77 5.02
N THR A 35 8.08 12.52 5.14
CA THR A 35 9.33 12.20 5.83
C THR A 35 10.54 12.80 5.12
N SER A 36 10.57 12.75 3.78
CA SER A 36 11.62 13.37 2.98
C SER A 36 11.67 14.89 3.16
N LYS A 37 10.50 15.56 3.16
CA LYS A 37 10.39 17.00 3.41
C LYS A 37 10.82 17.38 4.83
N LEU A 38 10.43 16.59 5.83
CA LEU A 38 10.88 16.77 7.20
C LEU A 38 12.41 16.66 7.30
N SER A 39 13.01 15.64 6.67
CA SER A 39 14.46 15.44 6.69
C SER A 39 15.21 16.61 6.03
N ALA A 40 14.70 17.11 4.90
CA ALA A 40 15.27 18.27 4.23
C ALA A 40 15.21 19.54 5.11
N SER A 41 14.07 19.80 5.76
CA SER A 41 13.91 20.93 6.68
C SER A 41 14.84 20.82 7.89
N LEU A 42 14.93 19.63 8.49
CA LEU A 42 15.83 19.37 9.62
C LEU A 42 17.28 19.60 9.25
N LYS A 43 17.71 19.18 8.05
CA LYS A 43 19.07 19.43 7.55
C LYS A 43 19.40 20.92 7.54
N THR A 44 18.48 21.76 7.05
CA THR A 44 18.64 23.23 7.07
C THR A 44 18.70 23.77 8.50
N VAL A 45 17.79 23.35 9.37
CA VAL A 45 17.76 23.78 10.78
C VAL A 45 19.07 23.42 11.50
N ILE A 46 19.58 22.20 11.30
CA ILE A 46 20.85 21.74 11.86
C ILE A 46 22.00 22.65 11.39
N GLN A 47 22.04 23.02 10.11
CA GLN A 47 23.05 23.95 9.58
C GLN A 47 22.95 25.33 10.22
N CYS A 48 21.73 25.86 10.38
CA CYS A 48 21.49 27.14 11.05
C CYS A 48 21.93 27.11 12.52
N ILE A 49 21.63 26.02 13.24
CA ILE A 49 22.08 25.82 14.63
C ILE A 49 23.61 25.81 14.69
N GLY A 50 24.27 25.05 13.81
CA GLY A 50 25.73 24.99 13.76
C GLY A 50 26.36 26.36 13.55
N GLY A 51 25.89 27.13 12.55
CA GLY A 51 26.38 28.48 12.28
C GLY A 51 26.11 29.47 13.42
N PHE A 52 24.94 29.38 14.08
CA PHE A 52 24.65 30.17 15.27
C PHE A 52 25.62 29.86 16.41
N LEU A 53 25.86 28.58 16.71
CA LEU A 53 26.74 28.15 17.79
C LEU A 53 28.21 28.53 17.52
N GLU A 54 28.66 28.51 16.27
CA GLU A 54 29.98 29.01 15.88
C GLU A 54 30.12 30.51 16.14
N ALA A 55 29.14 31.31 15.74
CA ALA A 55 29.16 32.76 15.98
C ALA A 55 29.10 33.06 17.49
N PHE A 56 28.25 32.36 18.23
CA PHE A 56 28.12 32.52 19.67
C PHE A 56 29.42 32.15 20.40
N GLN A 57 30.10 31.07 19.99
CA GLN A 57 31.37 30.66 20.59
C GLN A 57 32.46 31.72 20.38
N LYS A 58 32.53 32.38 19.21
CA LYS A 58 33.47 33.49 18.98
C LYS A 58 33.28 34.63 19.99
N ILE A 59 32.03 34.94 20.36
CA ILE A 59 31.72 35.94 21.38
C ILE A 59 32.13 35.43 22.77
N ALA A 60 31.87 34.16 23.07
CA ALA A 60 32.27 33.53 24.33
C ALA A 60 33.79 33.58 24.53
N ASP A 61 34.55 33.26 23.47
CA ASP A 61 36.02 33.28 23.48
C ASP A 61 36.57 34.71 23.66
N CYS A 62 35.94 35.70 23.01
CA CYS A 62 36.28 37.11 23.19
C CYS A 62 36.03 37.58 24.63
N ALA A 63 34.88 37.23 25.21
CA ALA A 63 34.56 37.56 26.59
C ALA A 63 35.56 36.91 27.58
N TYR A 64 35.94 35.65 27.33
CA TYR A 64 36.91 34.92 28.12
C TYR A 64 38.34 35.48 28.00
N GLY A 65 38.75 35.88 26.80
CA GLY A 65 40.07 36.45 26.53
C GLY A 65 40.21 37.93 26.95
N SER A 66 39.11 38.62 27.21
CA SER A 66 39.13 40.03 27.61
C SER A 66 39.63 40.23 29.04
N ASN A 67 40.45 41.26 29.26
CA ASN A 67 40.86 41.71 30.60
C ASN A 67 39.79 42.57 31.30
N CYS A 68 38.56 42.54 30.80
CA CYS A 68 37.45 43.42 31.23
C CYS A 68 36.59 42.81 32.36
N GLY A 69 37.05 41.74 33.01
CA GLY A 69 36.28 41.04 34.06
C GLY A 69 35.14 40.13 33.54
N LEU A 70 35.11 39.82 32.24
CA LEU A 70 34.04 39.02 31.62
C LEU A 70 34.34 37.50 31.55
N LYS A 71 35.38 37.03 32.24
CA LYS A 71 35.85 35.63 32.15
C LYS A 71 34.79 34.61 32.55
N ASP A 72 34.05 34.89 33.62
CA ASP A 72 33.00 34.00 34.12
C ASP A 72 31.79 33.96 33.17
N LEU A 73 31.51 35.08 32.50
CA LEU A 73 30.49 35.16 31.45
C LEU A 73 30.90 34.31 30.25
N GLY A 74 32.13 34.49 29.72
CA GLY A 74 32.66 33.68 28.62
C GLY A 74 32.70 32.18 28.92
N SER A 75 33.04 31.82 30.16
CA SER A 75 33.01 30.43 30.63
C SER A 75 31.59 29.85 30.66
N SER A 76 30.61 30.65 31.08
CA SER A 76 29.19 30.26 31.12
C SER A 76 28.62 30.12 29.70
N MET A 77 28.99 31.03 28.80
CA MET A 77 28.62 30.98 27.38
C MET A 77 29.20 29.75 26.68
N THR A 78 30.46 29.40 26.93
CA THR A 78 31.09 28.19 26.38
C THR A 78 30.39 26.92 26.86
N ARG A 79 30.00 26.85 28.13
CA ARG A 79 29.20 25.74 28.66
C ARG A 79 27.84 25.61 27.96
N PHE A 80 27.20 26.73 27.65
CA PHE A 80 25.98 26.75 26.84
C PHE A 80 26.24 26.18 25.43
N CYS A 81 27.27 26.65 24.72
CA CYS A 81 27.63 26.14 23.39
C CYS A 81 27.86 24.63 23.37
N LEU A 82 28.60 24.09 24.35
CA LEU A 82 28.86 22.64 24.43
C LEU A 82 27.57 21.84 24.62
N ARG A 83 26.64 22.34 25.44
CA ARG A 83 25.33 21.70 25.65
C ARG A 83 24.50 21.69 24.37
N GLU A 84 24.41 22.83 23.68
CA GLU A 84 23.61 22.95 22.46
C GLU A 84 24.23 22.20 21.27
N ARG A 85 25.57 22.05 21.21
CA ARG A 85 26.21 21.12 20.27
C ARG A 85 25.78 19.66 20.50
N GLY A 86 25.52 19.29 21.75
CA GLY A 86 24.93 18.00 22.08
C GLY A 86 23.49 17.84 21.57
N LEU A 87 22.69 18.91 21.55
CA LEU A 87 21.37 18.92 20.91
C LEU A 87 21.49 18.81 19.38
N GLU A 88 22.38 19.59 18.76
CA GLU A 88 22.65 19.52 17.33
C GLU A 88 23.06 18.10 16.88
N SER A 89 23.96 17.45 17.61
CA SER A 89 24.38 16.07 17.32
C SER A 89 23.21 15.08 17.37
N ARG A 90 22.32 15.22 18.37
CA ARG A 90 21.14 14.35 18.47
C ARG A 90 20.17 14.58 17.32
N LEU A 91 20.00 15.83 16.87
CA LEU A 91 19.19 16.14 15.68
C LEU A 91 19.80 15.52 14.41
N ARG A 92 21.13 15.56 14.25
CA ARG A 92 21.82 14.88 13.14
C ARG A 92 21.56 13.38 13.15
N THR A 93 21.70 12.73 14.30
CA THR A 93 21.42 11.29 14.44
C THR A 93 19.95 10.97 14.11
N PHE A 94 19.00 11.73 14.65
CA PHE A 94 17.59 11.57 14.36
C PHE A 94 17.30 11.72 12.86
N ASN A 95 17.90 12.70 12.20
CA ASN A 95 17.72 12.93 10.77
C ASN A 95 18.31 11.81 9.90
N SER A 96 19.45 11.24 10.30
CA SER A 96 20.02 10.04 9.66
C SER A 96 19.06 8.87 9.78
N GLN A 97 18.53 8.62 10.98
CA GLN A 97 17.59 7.53 11.24
C GLN A 97 16.28 7.67 10.46
N LEU A 98 15.75 8.89 10.29
CA LEU A 98 14.59 9.12 9.42
C LEU A 98 14.88 8.67 7.97
N THR A 99 16.09 8.89 7.50
CA THR A 99 16.46 8.58 6.11
C THR A 99 16.77 7.09 5.94
N GLU A 100 17.64 6.55 6.81
CA GLU A 100 18.19 5.19 6.69
C GLU A 100 17.26 4.11 7.22
N CYS A 101 16.52 4.39 8.29
CA CYS A 101 15.69 3.39 8.97
C CYS A 101 14.21 3.48 8.64
N LEU A 102 13.76 4.60 8.04
CA LEU A 102 12.36 4.81 7.71
C LEU A 102 12.15 5.07 6.21
N THR A 103 12.74 6.12 5.65
CA THR A 103 12.49 6.49 4.24
C THR A 103 13.00 5.44 3.27
N ALA A 104 14.28 5.06 3.33
CA ALA A 104 14.86 4.13 2.35
C ALA A 104 14.15 2.75 2.38
N PRO A 105 13.94 2.11 3.55
CA PRO A 105 13.23 0.84 3.62
C PRO A 105 11.78 0.93 3.11
N LEU A 106 11.07 2.04 3.39
CA LEU A 106 9.70 2.21 2.91
C LEU A 106 9.62 2.37 1.39
N VAL A 107 10.57 3.08 0.77
CA VAL A 107 10.63 3.23 -0.70
C VAL A 107 10.79 1.85 -1.35
N ASP A 108 11.77 1.07 -0.91
CA ASP A 108 12.05 -0.25 -1.49
C ASP A 108 10.85 -1.21 -1.34
N ARG A 109 10.26 -1.24 -0.14
CA ARG A 109 9.09 -2.07 0.15
C ARG A 109 7.85 -1.65 -0.63
N LEU A 110 7.66 -0.36 -0.82
CA LEU A 110 6.52 0.14 -1.58
C LEU A 110 6.61 -0.25 -3.06
N GLU A 111 7.80 -0.22 -3.65
CA GLU A 111 8.00 -0.67 -5.04
C GLU A 111 7.81 -2.19 -5.21
N GLU A 112 8.20 -3.00 -4.22
CA GLU A 112 7.85 -4.43 -4.17
C GLU A 112 6.33 -4.64 -4.06
N TRP A 113 5.66 -3.88 -3.19
CA TRP A 113 4.22 -3.99 -2.98
C TRP A 113 3.43 -3.57 -4.23
N LYS A 114 3.77 -2.46 -4.88
CA LYS A 114 3.17 -2.03 -6.16
C LYS A 114 3.22 -3.14 -7.21
N ARG A 115 4.37 -3.81 -7.34
CA ARG A 115 4.53 -4.96 -8.25
C ARG A 115 3.60 -6.12 -7.88
N SER A 116 3.53 -6.45 -6.59
CA SER A 116 2.67 -7.52 -6.08
C SER A 116 1.19 -7.25 -6.32
N VAL A 117 0.71 -6.02 -6.05
CA VAL A 117 -0.69 -5.63 -6.31
C VAL A 117 -1.01 -5.68 -7.81
N ALA A 118 -0.11 -5.20 -8.67
CA ALA A 118 -0.30 -5.27 -10.12
C ALA A 118 -0.33 -6.73 -10.63
N GLN A 119 0.44 -7.63 -10.01
CA GLN A 119 0.39 -9.05 -10.33
C GLN A 119 -0.94 -9.67 -9.90
N LEU A 120 -1.38 -9.42 -8.66
CA LEU A 120 -2.66 -9.93 -8.14
C LEU A 120 -3.84 -9.48 -9.00
N ASP A 121 -3.86 -8.21 -9.42
CA ASP A 121 -4.91 -7.67 -10.29
C ASP A 121 -4.95 -8.40 -11.65
N ARG A 122 -3.77 -8.62 -12.26
CA ARG A 122 -3.67 -9.38 -13.53
C ARG A 122 -4.11 -10.83 -13.38
N GLU A 123 -3.75 -11.49 -12.28
CA GLU A 123 -4.12 -12.86 -12.00
C GLU A 123 -5.62 -12.98 -11.76
N ASN A 124 -6.19 -12.11 -10.92
CA ASN A 124 -7.63 -12.01 -10.69
C ASN A 124 -8.40 -11.81 -12.01
N GLY A 125 -7.95 -10.90 -12.87
CA GLY A 125 -8.55 -10.67 -14.18
C GLY A 125 -8.41 -11.86 -15.16
N LYS A 126 -7.40 -12.72 -15.01
CA LYS A 126 -7.28 -13.97 -15.78
C LYS A 126 -8.22 -15.04 -15.25
N GLU A 127 -8.24 -15.27 -13.95
CA GLU A 127 -9.12 -16.25 -13.30
C GLU A 127 -10.59 -15.92 -13.52
N TRP A 128 -10.98 -14.65 -13.39
CA TRP A 128 -12.33 -14.20 -13.69
C TRP A 128 -12.76 -14.53 -15.13
N ARG A 129 -11.88 -14.27 -16.11
CA ARG A 129 -12.15 -14.59 -17.52
C ARG A 129 -12.25 -16.10 -17.75
N ARG A 130 -11.37 -16.90 -17.16
CA ARG A 130 -11.41 -18.38 -17.23
C ARG A 130 -12.72 -18.92 -16.66
N ALA A 131 -13.06 -18.53 -15.43
CA ALA A 131 -14.29 -18.94 -14.76
C ALA A 131 -15.54 -18.56 -15.57
N LYS A 132 -15.56 -17.35 -16.16
CA LYS A 132 -16.64 -16.92 -17.05
C LYS A 132 -16.76 -17.79 -18.29
N SER A 133 -15.65 -18.11 -18.96
CA SER A 133 -15.65 -18.98 -20.14
C SER A 133 -16.07 -20.42 -19.82
N GLU A 134 -15.63 -20.97 -18.69
CA GLU A 134 -16.03 -22.29 -18.21
C GLU A 134 -17.53 -22.33 -17.89
N LEU A 135 -18.06 -21.30 -17.24
CA LEU A 135 -19.48 -21.15 -16.98
C LEU A 135 -20.29 -21.10 -18.27
N GLN A 136 -19.87 -20.30 -19.25
CA GLN A 136 -20.53 -20.23 -20.56
C GLN A 136 -20.55 -21.60 -21.26
N ARG A 137 -19.42 -22.32 -21.23
CA ARG A 137 -19.31 -23.67 -21.81
C ARG A 137 -20.25 -24.66 -21.12
N ALA A 138 -20.27 -24.67 -19.79
CA ALA A 138 -21.14 -25.54 -18.99
C ALA A 138 -22.63 -25.26 -19.26
N THR A 139 -23.03 -23.98 -19.34
CA THR A 139 -24.39 -23.58 -19.68
C THR A 139 -24.79 -24.07 -21.07
N CYS A 140 -23.92 -23.94 -22.07
CA CYS A 140 -24.18 -24.42 -23.43
C CYS A 140 -24.37 -25.95 -23.48
N GLU A 141 -23.54 -26.71 -22.75
CA GLU A 141 -23.67 -28.17 -22.66
C GLU A 141 -24.97 -28.58 -21.94
N LEU A 142 -25.35 -27.89 -20.87
CA LEU A 142 -26.61 -28.12 -20.17
C LEU A 142 -27.82 -27.88 -21.08
N GLU A 143 -27.81 -26.83 -21.89
CA GLU A 143 -28.86 -26.55 -22.87
C GLU A 143 -28.99 -27.65 -23.93
N LYS A 144 -27.86 -28.15 -24.46
CA LYS A 144 -27.84 -29.26 -25.42
C LYS A 144 -28.44 -30.52 -24.82
N LEU A 145 -28.04 -30.88 -23.60
CA LEU A 145 -28.57 -32.04 -22.88
C LEU A 145 -30.08 -31.89 -22.60
N SER A 146 -30.52 -30.71 -22.17
CA SER A 146 -31.94 -30.38 -21.97
C SER A 146 -32.77 -30.55 -23.24
N LYS A 147 -32.26 -30.08 -24.39
CA LYS A 147 -32.91 -30.28 -25.70
C LYS A 147 -32.94 -31.76 -26.10
N ARG A 148 -31.86 -32.51 -25.85
CA ARG A 148 -31.78 -33.96 -26.17
C ARG A 148 -32.74 -34.79 -25.31
N SER A 149 -32.88 -34.46 -24.03
CA SER A 149 -33.84 -35.07 -23.11
C SER A 149 -35.28 -34.84 -23.57
N ARG A 150 -35.66 -33.60 -23.88
CA ARG A 150 -36.99 -33.27 -24.41
C ARG A 150 -37.34 -34.03 -25.70
N ARG A 151 -36.38 -34.18 -26.61
CA ARG A 151 -36.57 -34.96 -27.84
C ARG A 151 -36.76 -36.46 -27.56
N LYS A 152 -36.04 -37.04 -26.60
CA LYS A 152 -36.21 -38.44 -26.20
C LYS A 152 -37.58 -38.66 -25.56
N VAL A 153 -37.97 -37.84 -24.59
CA VAL A 153 -39.30 -37.89 -23.97
C VAL A 153 -40.41 -37.83 -25.02
N SER A 154 -40.32 -36.91 -25.99
CA SER A 154 -41.29 -36.84 -27.08
C SER A 154 -41.27 -38.09 -27.99
N LYS A 155 -40.10 -38.65 -28.31
CA LYS A 155 -40.02 -39.87 -29.13
C LYS A 155 -40.49 -41.12 -28.42
N ASP A 156 -40.33 -41.23 -27.11
CA ASP A 156 -40.65 -42.44 -26.36
C ASP A 156 -42.11 -42.42 -25.87
N VAL A 157 -42.64 -41.24 -25.49
CA VAL A 157 -44.00 -41.10 -24.94
C VAL A 157 -45.09 -41.12 -26.01
N TYR A 158 -44.89 -40.46 -27.15
CA TYR A 158 -45.94 -40.37 -28.19
C TYR A 158 -46.31 -41.73 -28.82
N PRO A 159 -45.36 -42.62 -29.16
CA PRO A 159 -45.69 -43.93 -29.71
C PRO A 159 -46.34 -44.85 -28.68
N LEU A 160 -45.93 -44.78 -27.41
CA LEU A 160 -46.55 -45.52 -26.31
C LEU A 160 -48.01 -45.09 -26.12
N PHE A 161 -48.27 -43.78 -26.14
CA PHE A 161 -49.63 -43.25 -26.03
C PHE A 161 -50.52 -43.72 -27.20
N ASN A 162 -50.02 -43.66 -28.45
CA ASN A 162 -50.75 -44.17 -29.61
C ASN A 162 -51.02 -45.68 -29.53
N ARG A 163 -50.05 -46.47 -29.05
CA ARG A 163 -50.21 -47.92 -28.88
C ARG A 163 -51.28 -48.24 -27.85
N ILE A 164 -51.28 -47.54 -26.72
CA ILE A 164 -52.28 -47.71 -25.65
C ILE A 164 -53.67 -47.27 -26.13
N SER A 165 -53.77 -46.14 -26.84
CA SER A 165 -55.04 -45.67 -27.40
C SER A 165 -55.67 -46.65 -28.39
N HIS A 166 -54.84 -47.37 -29.17
CA HIS A 166 -55.31 -48.35 -30.15
C HIS A 166 -55.71 -49.70 -29.52
N ILE A 167 -55.29 -49.97 -28.29
CA ILE A 167 -55.67 -51.17 -27.52
C ILE A 167 -56.99 -50.93 -26.76
N ILE A 168 -57.34 -49.67 -26.48
CA ILE A 168 -58.51 -49.28 -25.67
C ILE A 168 -59.73 -48.90 -26.55
N SER A 169 -59.55 -48.60 -27.84
CA SER A 169 -60.63 -48.45 -28.84
C SER A 169 -60.97 -49.78 -29.50
#